data_AF-A0A2N2KM34-F1
#
_entry.id   AF-A0A2N2KM34-F1
#
_cell.length_a   1.000
_cell.length_b   1.000
_cell.length_c   1.000
_cell.angle_alpha   90.00
_cell.angle_beta   90.00
_cell.angle_gamma   90.00
#
_symmetry.space_group_name_H-M   'P 1'
#
loop_
_entity.id
_entity.type
_entity.pdbx_description
1 polymer ?
#
loop_
_entity_poly.entity_id
_entity_poly.type
_entity_poly.pdbx_seq_one_letter_code
_entity_poly.pdbx_strand_id
1 'polypeptide(L)'
;MPAFPSVGKPFSLTLPESKATIHHMNTIEKSLDKIAENILHIDEASLATLWDKYKSQMEHFSFSPEWEKSVIIFSIINAVRVKNSVINEQILQKQAAADTAPPKRPPGKPNLQLVK
;
A
#
# COMPACT_ATOMS: atom_id res chain seq x y z
N MET A 1 50.35 -36.65 -41.45
CA MET A 1 49.27 -35.68 -41.19
C MET A 1 48.58 -36.07 -39.89
N PRO A 2 48.72 -35.31 -38.80
CA PRO A 2 48.01 -35.61 -37.55
C PRO A 2 46.60 -34.99 -37.56
N ALA A 3 45.66 -35.72 -36.95
CA ALA A 3 44.26 -35.37 -36.82
C ALA A 3 44.05 -34.22 -35.82
N PHE A 4 43.16 -33.28 -36.17
CA PHE A 4 42.68 -32.24 -35.24
C PHE A 4 41.68 -32.84 -34.25
N PRO A 5 41.78 -32.55 -32.94
CA PRO A 5 40.76 -32.95 -31.99
C PRO A 5 39.53 -32.02 -32.12
N SER A 6 38.36 -32.68 -32.01
CA SER A 6 37.02 -32.11 -32.15
C SER A 6 36.77 -30.94 -31.18
N VAL A 7 36.17 -29.89 -31.73
CA VAL A 7 35.73 -28.68 -31.02
C VAL A 7 34.82 -29.07 -29.84
N GLY A 8 35.24 -28.69 -28.63
CA GLY A 8 34.46 -28.87 -27.42
C GLY A 8 33.08 -28.20 -27.55
N LYS A 9 32.04 -28.92 -27.12
CA LYS A 9 30.66 -28.39 -26.99
C LYS A 9 30.68 -27.05 -26.22
N PRO A 10 29.86 -26.06 -26.63
CA PRO A 10 29.71 -24.84 -25.86
C PRO A 10 29.10 -25.20 -24.49
N PHE A 11 29.85 -24.90 -23.44
CA PHE A 11 29.41 -25.02 -22.06
C PHE A 11 28.25 -24.05 -21.86
N SER A 12 27.01 -24.54 -21.96
CA SER A 12 25.82 -23.73 -21.68
C SER A 12 25.70 -23.59 -20.17
N LEU A 13 26.24 -22.48 -19.65
CA LEU A 13 26.16 -22.10 -18.25
C LEU A 13 24.77 -21.46 -18.00
N THR A 14 23.72 -22.27 -18.01
CA THR A 14 22.38 -21.80 -17.65
C THR A 14 22.29 -21.61 -16.13
N LEU A 15 22.32 -20.33 -15.74
CA LEU A 15 22.16 -19.73 -14.40
C LEU A 15 21.25 -20.51 -13.42
N PRO A 16 21.80 -21.14 -12.38
CA PRO A 16 21.04 -21.47 -11.17
C PRO A 16 20.69 -20.23 -10.33
N GLU A 17 21.44 -19.13 -10.46
CA GLU A 17 21.19 -17.89 -9.70
C GLU A 17 19.86 -17.22 -10.04
N SER A 18 19.45 -17.19 -11.32
CA SER A 18 18.22 -16.50 -11.72
C SER A 18 16.97 -17.09 -11.07
N LYS A 19 16.91 -18.41 -10.93
CA LYS A 19 15.77 -19.11 -10.32
C LYS A 19 15.68 -18.85 -8.81
N ALA A 20 16.82 -18.75 -8.12
CA ALA A 20 16.89 -18.42 -6.71
C ALA A 20 16.47 -16.96 -6.45
N THR A 21 16.94 -16.01 -7.27
CA THR A 21 16.52 -14.60 -7.20
C THR A 21 15.03 -14.42 -7.45
N ILE A 22 14.45 -15.09 -8.47
CA ILE A 22 13.01 -15.04 -8.77
C ILE A 22 12.18 -15.60 -7.61
N HIS A 23 12.61 -16.72 -7.01
CA HIS A 23 11.93 -17.30 -5.86
C HIS A 23 11.97 -16.35 -4.63
N HIS A 24 13.11 -15.70 -4.40
CA HIS A 24 13.26 -14.72 -3.33
C HIS A 24 12.35 -13.51 -3.52
N MET A 25 12.27 -12.97 -4.74
CA MET A 25 11.37 -11.86 -5.08
C MET A 25 9.89 -12.23 -4.83
N ASN A 26 9.44 -13.40 -5.29
CA ASN A 26 8.07 -13.87 -5.06
C ASN A 26 7.76 -14.02 -3.56
N THR A 27 8.74 -14.41 -2.75
CA THR A 27 8.59 -14.52 -1.29
C THR A 27 8.45 -13.15 -0.63
N ILE A 28 9.20 -12.15 -1.09
CA ILE A 28 9.08 -10.76 -0.63
C ILE A 28 7.72 -10.19 -1.00
N GLU A 29 7.27 -10.37 -2.25
CA GLU A 29 5.95 -9.90 -2.71
C GLU A 29 4.83 -10.44 -1.83
N LYS A 30 4.80 -11.75 -1.56
CA LYS A 30 3.81 -12.35 -0.64
C LYS A 30 3.90 -11.83 0.79
N SER A 31 5.10 -11.48 1.25
CA SER A 31 5.29 -10.92 2.58
C SER A 31 4.79 -9.48 2.66
N LEU A 32 5.05 -8.68 1.63
CA LEU A 32 4.53 -7.32 1.50
C LEU A 32 3.00 -7.31 1.39
N ASP A 33 2.43 -8.24 0.63
CA ASP A 33 0.98 -8.41 0.50
C ASP A 33 0.33 -8.69 1.85
N LYS A 34 0.86 -9.66 2.61
CA LYS A 34 0.42 -9.94 3.99
C LYS A 34 0.58 -8.75 4.92
N ILE A 35 1.68 -7.99 4.80
CA ILE A 35 1.88 -6.78 5.60
C ILE A 35 0.82 -5.74 5.25
N ALA A 36 0.52 -5.56 3.96
CA ALA A 36 -0.51 -4.65 3.49
C ALA A 36 -1.89 -5.06 4.05
N GLU A 37 -2.28 -6.32 3.92
CA GLU A 37 -3.50 -6.85 4.52
C GLU A 37 -3.55 -6.55 6.02
N ASN A 38 -2.51 -6.89 6.77
CA ASN A 38 -2.47 -6.66 8.21
C ASN A 38 -2.63 -5.19 8.57
N ILE A 39 -1.96 -4.29 7.86
CA ILE A 39 -2.00 -2.85 8.16
C ILE A 39 -3.35 -2.23 7.79
N LEU A 40 -4.04 -2.75 6.77
CA LEU A 40 -5.39 -2.29 6.42
C LEU A 40 -6.42 -2.52 7.53
N HIS A 41 -6.20 -3.49 8.41
CA HIS A 41 -7.09 -3.80 9.54
C HIS A 41 -6.78 -2.97 10.80
N ILE A 42 -5.68 -2.21 10.82
CA ILE A 42 -5.30 -1.39 11.98
C ILE A 42 -6.10 -0.08 11.95
N ASP A 43 -6.67 0.30 13.10
CA ASP A 43 -7.36 1.57 13.27
C ASP A 43 -6.38 2.77 13.33
N GLU A 44 -6.90 3.97 13.11
CA GLU A 44 -6.08 5.18 13.00
C GLU A 44 -5.38 5.56 14.32
N ALA A 45 -5.94 5.24 15.49
CA ALA A 45 -5.34 5.51 16.79
C ALA A 45 -4.16 4.57 17.06
N SER A 46 -4.32 3.29 16.73
CA SER A 46 -3.25 2.29 16.79
C SER A 46 -2.10 2.65 15.82
N LEU A 47 -2.42 3.13 14.61
CA LEU A 47 -1.43 3.63 13.66
C LEU A 47 -0.68 4.86 14.18
N ALA A 48 -1.37 5.80 14.83
CA ALA A 48 -0.74 6.99 15.43
C ALA A 48 0.25 6.59 16.53
N THR A 49 -0.11 5.64 17.38
CA THR A 49 0.77 5.15 18.47
C THR A 49 2.04 4.49 17.91
N LEU A 50 1.89 3.65 16.88
CA LEU A 50 3.05 3.04 16.22
C LEU A 50 3.91 4.08 15.52
N TRP A 51 3.29 5.09 14.90
CA TRP A 51 4.01 6.18 14.24
C TRP A 51 4.90 6.94 15.22
N ASP A 52 4.39 7.34 16.39
CA ASP A 52 5.19 8.05 17.40
C ASP A 52 6.39 7.22 17.88
N LYS A 53 6.18 5.91 18.08
CA LYS A 53 7.25 4.98 18.45
C LYS A 53 8.38 4.96 17.41
N TYR A 54 8.06 4.74 16.14
CA TYR A 54 9.08 4.64 15.09
C TYR A 54 9.67 6.00 14.74
N LYS A 55 8.92 7.09 14.90
CA LYS A 55 9.43 8.46 14.77
C LYS A 55 10.54 8.73 15.78
N SER A 56 10.33 8.40 17.06
CA SER A 56 11.35 8.58 18.08
C SER A 56 12.61 7.74 17.81
N GLN A 57 12.45 6.55 17.23
CA GLN A 57 13.57 5.69 16.85
C GLN A 57 14.35 6.22 15.63
N MET A 58 13.67 6.82 14.64
CA MET A 58 14.37 7.40 13.48
C MET A 58 15.07 8.73 13.78
N GLU A 59 14.57 9.51 14.75
CA GLU A 59 15.18 10.77 15.19
C GLU A 59 16.61 10.57 15.73
N HIS A 60 16.89 9.39 16.31
CA HIS A 60 18.21 9.00 16.77
C HIS A 60 18.93 8.19 15.69
N PHE A 61 19.61 8.89 14.78
CA PHE A 61 20.35 8.26 13.70
C PHE A 61 21.40 7.27 14.23
N SER A 62 21.41 6.07 13.65
CA SER A 62 22.37 5.01 13.92
C SER A 62 22.63 4.22 12.64
N PHE A 63 23.87 3.79 12.41
CA PHE A 63 24.24 2.87 11.33
C PHE A 63 23.90 1.41 11.67
N SER A 64 22.75 1.18 12.32
CA SER A 64 22.35 -0.16 12.75
C SER A 64 21.21 -0.71 11.89
N PRO A 65 21.15 -2.04 11.68
CA PRO A 65 20.05 -2.68 10.96
C PRO A 65 18.68 -2.38 11.58
N GLU A 66 18.62 -2.12 12.89
CA GLU A 66 17.39 -1.76 13.61
C GLU A 66 16.90 -0.36 13.22
N TRP A 67 17.82 0.58 13.01
CA TRP A 67 17.45 1.91 12.55
C TRP A 67 16.89 1.84 11.12
N GLU A 68 17.54 1.11 10.21
CA GLU A 68 17.04 0.91 8.85
C GLU A 68 15.64 0.27 8.85
N LYS A 69 15.42 -0.76 9.66
CA LYS A 69 14.10 -1.37 9.86
C LYS A 69 13.07 -0.35 10.34
N SER A 70 13.44 0.51 11.28
CA SER A 70 12.56 1.54 11.82
C SER A 70 12.14 2.55 10.75
N VAL A 71 13.06 2.95 9.87
CA VAL A 71 12.79 3.83 8.73
C VAL A 71 11.84 3.18 7.72
N ILE A 72 12.02 1.90 7.41
CA ILE A 72 11.13 1.16 6.51
C ILE A 72 9.72 1.09 7.10
N ILE A 73 9.59 0.71 8.38
CA ILE A 73 8.30 0.61 9.05
C ILE A 73 7.61 1.98 9.11
N PHE A 74 8.34 3.04 9.48
CA PHE A 74 7.84 4.41 9.47
C PHE A 74 7.31 4.83 8.10
N SER A 75 8.03 4.49 7.03
CA SER A 75 7.64 4.80 5.65
C SER A 75 6.34 4.12 5.26
N ILE A 76 6.16 2.84 5.63
CA ILE A 76 4.92 2.10 5.38
C ILE A 76 3.74 2.74 6.12
N ILE A 77 3.91 3.06 7.41
CA ILE A 77 2.86 3.72 8.22
C ILE A 77 2.49 5.07 7.60
N ASN A 78 3.48 5.86 7.17
CA ASN A 78 3.25 7.16 6.56
C ASN A 78 2.46 7.04 5.24
N ALA A 79 2.79 6.05 4.40
CA ALA A 79 2.03 5.79 3.16
C ALA A 79 0.55 5.49 3.43
N VAL A 80 0.25 4.75 4.50
CA VAL A 80 -1.13 4.43 4.89
C VAL A 80 -1.87 5.66 5.39
N ARG A 81 -1.22 6.53 6.17
CA ARG A 81 -1.82 7.81 6.61
C ARG A 81 -2.13 8.74 5.43
N VAL A 82 -1.21 8.85 4.47
CA VAL A 82 -1.43 9.62 3.24
C VAL A 82 -2.63 9.07 2.47
N LYS A 83 -2.69 7.74 2.27
CA LYS A 83 -3.84 7.07 1.63
C LYS A 83 -5.16 7.38 2.36
N ASN A 84 -5.17 7.31 3.69
CA ASN A 84 -6.35 7.62 4.49
C ASN A 84 -6.77 9.09 4.35
N SER A 85 -5.82 10.02 4.33
CA SER A 85 -6.09 11.45 4.11
C SER A 85 -6.75 11.71 2.75
N VAL A 86 -6.24 11.07 1.69
CA VAL A 86 -6.82 11.20 0.34
C VAL A 86 -8.24 10.66 0.29
N ILE A 87 -8.51 9.50 0.92
CA ILE A 87 -9.86 8.94 0.98
C ILE A 87 -10.82 9.86 1.74
N ASN A 88 -10.40 10.39 2.90
CA ASN A 88 -11.19 11.30 3.70
C ASN A 88 -11.55 12.57 2.92
N GLU A 89 -10.59 13.12 2.18
CA GLU A 89 -10.82 14.27 1.31
C GLU A 89 -11.85 13.95 0.20
N GLN A 90 -11.70 12.81 -0.47
CA GLN A 90 -12.63 12.38 -1.53
C GLN A 90 -14.05 12.15 -1.00
N ILE A 91 -14.20 11.60 0.21
CA ILE A 91 -15.50 11.43 0.87
C ILE A 91 -16.12 12.79 1.18
N LEU A 92 -15.33 13.72 1.74
CA LEU A 92 -15.80 15.07 2.06
C LEU A 92 -16.25 15.83 0.80
N GLN A 93 -15.50 15.74 -0.29
CA GLN A 93 -15.86 16.33 -1.58
C GLN A 93 -17.19 15.78 -2.10
N LYS A 94 -17.43 14.46 -1.98
CA LYS A 94 -18.69 13.83 -2.37
C LYS A 94 -19.87 14.26 -1.49
N GLN A 95 -19.66 14.43 -0.18
CA GLN A 95 -20.68 14.92 0.74
C GLN A 95 -21.04 16.38 0.45
N ALA A 96 -20.04 17.24 0.24
CA ALA A 96 -20.26 18.63 -0.13
C ALA A 96 -21.03 18.77 -1.47
N ALA A 97 -20.78 17.87 -2.42
CA ALA A 97 -21.54 17.80 -3.68
C ALA A 97 -22.99 17.31 -3.49
N ALA A 98 -23.24 16.46 -2.48
CA ALA A 98 -24.60 16.02 -2.12
C ALA A 98 -25.39 17.12 -1.39
N ASP A 99 -24.73 17.90 -0.54
CA ASP A 99 -25.35 19.01 0.21
C ASP A 99 -25.61 20.25 -0.66
N THR A 100 -24.89 20.40 -1.78
CA THR A 100 -25.13 21.45 -2.79
C THR A 100 -26.10 21.01 -3.90
N ALA A 101 -26.55 19.76 -3.90
CA ALA A 101 -27.59 19.33 -4.82
C ALA A 101 -28.93 20.00 -4.43
N PRO A 102 -29.59 20.72 -5.34
CA PRO A 102 -30.88 21.34 -5.03
C PRO A 102 -31.87 20.25 -4.61
N PRO A 103 -32.71 20.47 -3.58
CA PRO A 103 -33.65 19.46 -3.12
C PRO A 103 -34.53 19.05 -4.30
N LYS A 104 -34.43 17.78 -4.72
CA LYS A 104 -35.37 17.20 -5.68
C LYS A 104 -36.76 17.36 -5.07
N ARG A 105 -37.53 18.31 -5.60
CA ARG A 105 -38.92 18.54 -5.17
C ARG A 105 -39.65 17.20 -5.28
N PRO A 106 -40.30 16.70 -4.21
CA PRO A 106 -41.08 15.49 -4.30
C PRO A 106 -42.19 15.70 -5.35
N PRO A 107 -42.49 14.70 -6.19
CA PRO A 107 -43.57 14.80 -7.16
C PRO A 107 -44.89 15.01 -6.41
N GLY A 108 -45.69 15.93 -6.96
CA GLY A 108 -46.93 16.50 -6.43
C GLY A 108 -47.66 15.73 -5.31
N LYS A 109 -47.84 16.39 -4.17
CA LYS A 109 -48.90 16.03 -3.23
C LYS A 109 -50.26 16.32 -3.89
N PRO A 110 -51.25 15.40 -3.83
CA PRO A 110 -52.62 15.72 -4.25
C PRO A 110 -53.19 16.82 -3.37
N ASN A 111 -53.82 17.80 -4.01
CA ASN A 111 -54.39 18.98 -3.36
C ASN A 111 -55.65 18.59 -2.56
N LEU A 112 -55.54 18.42 -1.25
CA LEU A 112 -56.70 18.26 -0.38
C LEU A 112 -57.24 19.66 -0.05
N GLN A 113 -58.32 20.05 -0.75
CA GLN A 113 -59.03 21.28 -0.43
C GLN A 113 -59.90 21.07 0.81
N LEU A 114 -59.74 21.97 1.78
CA LEU A 114 -60.56 22.01 2.97
C LEU A 114 -61.96 22.54 2.60
N VAL A 115 -62.95 21.66 2.61
CA VAL A 115 -64.37 22.03 2.44
C VAL A 115 -64.86 22.59 3.78
N LYS A 116 -65.43 23.80 3.74
CA LYS A 116 -65.98 24.51 4.90
C LYS A 116 -67.42 24.14 5.16
#